data_AF-A0A4R5PBJ9-F1
#
_entry.id   AF-A0A4R5PBJ9-F1
#
_cell.length_a   1.000
_cell.length_b   1.000
_cell.length_c   1.000
_cell.angle_alpha   90.00
_cell.angle_beta   90.00
_cell.angle_gamma   90.00
#
_symmetry.space_group_name_H-M   'P 1'
#
loop_
_entity.id
_entity.type
_entity.pdbx_description
1 polymer ?
#
loop_
_entity_poly.entity_id
_entity_poly.type
_entity_poly.pdbx_seq_one_letter_code
_entity_poly.pdbx_strand_id
1 'polypeptide(L)'
;MPEEPDGEPRLFYEPGSRWRWLLLGPLAGLIMFGLQVWGKAGLSPVMPLIAAAIVAFFISLQIYAARVHATVELTPTELRQGGETLAVSQIKWLYPDADRNVWEESRPLGELTGVPKGRKPVGLRLTGGRRAQAWARKHEELRAALATLVPAPPAGMDLGDDPEIDIESEKW
;
A
#
# COMPACT_ATOMS: atom_id res chain seq x y z
N MET A 1 14.36 27.12 19.72
CA MET A 1 14.63 25.97 18.83
C MET A 1 13.31 25.24 18.68
N PRO A 2 12.69 25.19 17.49
CA PRO A 2 11.50 24.36 17.31
C PRO A 2 11.92 22.89 17.35
N GLU A 3 11.26 22.11 18.21
CA GLU A 3 11.41 20.66 18.32
C GLU A 3 10.98 20.01 16.99
N GLU A 4 11.91 19.36 16.30
CA GLU A 4 11.56 18.33 15.32
C GLU A 4 10.88 17.18 16.11
N PRO A 5 9.71 16.69 15.71
CA PRO A 5 9.24 15.43 16.26
C PRO A 5 10.23 14.36 15.78
N ASP A 6 11.07 13.85 16.69
CA ASP A 6 11.94 12.69 16.50
C ASP A 6 11.06 11.50 16.08
N GLY A 7 10.79 11.41 14.77
CA GLY A 7 10.07 10.31 14.17
C GLY A 7 11.00 9.10 14.12
N GLU A 8 10.51 7.95 14.59
CA GLU A 8 11.25 6.70 14.51
C GLU A 8 11.82 6.45 13.10
N PRO A 9 13.01 5.81 13.00
CA PRO A 9 13.64 5.58 11.71
C PRO A 9 12.75 4.71 10.82
N ARG A 10 12.35 5.24 9.66
CA ARG A 10 11.54 4.51 8.68
C ARG A 10 12.38 3.41 8.03
N LEU A 11 12.06 2.16 8.33
CA LEU A 11 12.73 0.98 7.79
C LEU A 11 12.25 0.66 6.37
N PHE A 12 10.98 0.95 6.08
CA PHE A 12 10.43 0.83 4.73
C PHE A 12 9.38 1.90 4.48
N TYR A 13 9.39 2.48 3.28
CA TYR A 13 8.39 3.47 2.87
C TYR A 13 8.04 3.32 1.38
N GLU A 14 6.77 3.11 1.10
CA GLU A 14 6.23 3.05 -0.25
C GLU A 14 5.06 4.03 -0.40
N PRO A 15 5.24 5.13 -1.15
CA PRO A 15 4.16 6.07 -1.39
C PRO A 15 3.13 5.46 -2.35
N GLY A 16 1.85 5.53 -1.99
CA GLY A 16 0.80 4.89 -2.79
C GLY A 16 0.62 5.46 -4.21
N SER A 17 1.04 6.71 -4.46
CA SER A 17 1.16 7.26 -5.81
C SER A 17 2.15 8.45 -5.88
N ARG A 18 2.57 8.79 -7.10
CA ARG A 18 3.54 9.86 -7.40
C ARG A 18 2.85 11.06 -8.04
N TRP A 19 3.13 12.27 -7.55
CA TRP A 19 2.62 13.53 -8.10
C TRP A 19 3.03 13.78 -9.56
N ARG A 20 4.04 13.08 -10.09
CA ARG A 20 4.45 13.19 -11.50
C ARG A 20 3.32 12.88 -12.49
N TRP A 21 2.35 12.04 -12.10
CA TRP A 21 1.17 11.77 -12.94
C TRP A 21 0.32 13.03 -13.18
N LEU A 22 0.40 14.04 -12.31
CA LEU A 22 -0.30 15.31 -12.50
C LEU A 22 0.13 16.05 -13.78
N LEU A 23 1.32 15.74 -14.32
CA LEU A 23 1.82 16.28 -15.60
C LEU A 23 0.96 15.89 -16.81
N LEU A 24 0.10 14.87 -16.70
CA LEU A 24 -0.88 14.55 -17.75
C LEU A 24 -1.89 15.68 -17.98
N GLY A 25 -2.17 16.51 -16.97
CA GLY A 25 -3.03 17.69 -17.13
C GLY A 25 -2.43 18.69 -18.12
N PRO A 26 -1.25 19.27 -17.85
CA PRO A 26 -0.53 20.10 -18.81
C PRO A 26 -0.35 19.45 -20.19
N LEU A 27 -0.06 18.15 -20.24
CA LEU A 27 0.04 17.41 -21.50
C LEU A 27 -1.29 17.43 -22.29
N ALA A 28 -2.43 17.23 -21.63
CA ALA A 28 -3.74 17.33 -22.27
C ALA A 28 -4.02 18.73 -22.81
N GLY A 29 -3.62 19.78 -22.07
CA GLY A 29 -3.68 21.16 -22.55
C GLY A 29 -2.81 21.37 -23.80
N LEU A 30 -1.58 20.89 -23.81
CA LEU A 30 -0.69 20.99 -24.97
C LEU A 30 -1.26 20.26 -26.20
N ILE A 31 -1.86 19.08 -26.02
CA ILE A 31 -2.54 18.34 -27.09
C ILE A 31 -3.72 19.17 -27.63
N MET A 32 -4.57 19.72 -26.75
CA MET A 32 -5.70 20.56 -27.13
C MET A 32 -5.25 21.82 -27.89
N PHE A 33 -4.18 22.46 -27.45
CA PHE A 33 -3.59 23.61 -28.14
C PHE A 33 -3.07 23.24 -29.53
N GLY A 34 -2.37 22.10 -29.66
CA GLY A 34 -1.92 21.59 -30.96
C GLY A 34 -3.07 21.36 -31.93
N LEU A 35 -4.20 20.80 -31.45
CA LEU A 35 -5.41 20.61 -32.25
C LEU A 35 -6.03 21.94 -32.73
N GLN A 36 -6.00 23.00 -31.92
CA GLN A 36 -6.48 24.32 -32.35
C GLN A 36 -5.65 24.89 -33.49
N VAL A 37 -4.31 24.80 -33.37
CA VAL A 37 -3.37 25.26 -34.41
C VAL A 37 -3.61 24.49 -35.72
N TRP A 38 -3.78 23.16 -35.64
CA TRP A 38 -3.99 22.31 -36.81
C TRP A 38 -5.36 22.53 -37.46
N GLY A 39 -6.41 22.66 -36.66
CA GLY A 39 -7.78 22.85 -37.14
C GLY A 39 -8.06 24.25 -37.68
N LYS A 40 -7.11 25.19 -37.57
CA LYS A 40 -7.32 26.64 -37.81
C LYS A 40 -8.51 27.21 -37.02
N ALA A 41 -8.89 26.52 -35.94
CA ALA A 41 -9.82 27.06 -34.97
C ALA A 41 -9.15 28.27 -34.32
N GLY A 42 -9.90 29.32 -34.02
CA GLY A 42 -9.34 30.51 -33.35
C GLY A 42 -8.50 30.11 -32.13
N LEU A 43 -7.30 30.66 -32.02
CA LEU A 43 -6.38 30.37 -30.92
C LEU A 43 -6.98 30.92 -29.62
N SER A 44 -7.66 30.06 -28.87
CA SER A 44 -8.24 30.39 -27.58
C SER A 44 -7.47 29.66 -26.48
N PRO A 45 -6.67 30.36 -25.67
CA PRO A 45 -5.90 29.73 -24.58
C PRO A 45 -6.81 29.19 -23.47
N VAL A 46 -8.07 29.62 -23.43
CA VAL A 46 -9.05 29.20 -22.41
C VAL A 46 -9.36 27.71 -22.53
N MET A 47 -9.55 27.19 -23.76
CA MET A 47 -9.93 25.79 -23.95
C MET A 47 -8.84 24.78 -23.55
N PRO A 48 -7.57 24.96 -23.94
CA PRO A 48 -6.44 24.16 -23.47
C PRO A 48 -6.27 24.23 -21.96
N LEU A 49 -6.49 25.40 -21.36
CA LEU A 49 -6.39 25.59 -19.92
C LEU A 49 -7.48 24.81 -19.17
N ILE A 50 -8.73 24.88 -19.64
CA ILE A 50 -9.84 24.11 -19.06
C ILE A 50 -9.57 22.61 -19.19
N ALA A 51 -9.14 22.15 -20.36
CA ALA A 51 -8.80 20.74 -20.58
C ALA A 51 -7.70 20.27 -19.61
N ALA A 52 -6.63 21.06 -19.47
CA ALA A 52 -5.56 20.77 -18.53
C ALA A 52 -6.04 20.73 -17.08
N ALA A 53 -6.86 21.71 -16.68
CA ALA A 53 -7.39 21.81 -15.32
C ALA A 53 -8.30 20.64 -14.95
N ILE A 54 -9.22 20.25 -15.85
CA ILE A 54 -10.13 19.11 -15.61
C ILE A 54 -9.32 17.81 -15.46
N VAL A 55 -8.39 17.54 -16.38
CA VAL A 55 -7.57 16.32 -16.33
C VAL A 55 -6.69 16.32 -15.07
N ALA A 56 -6.05 17.43 -14.74
CA ALA A 56 -5.25 17.56 -13.51
C ALA A 56 -6.10 17.33 -12.26
N PHE A 57 -7.32 17.87 -12.21
CA PHE A 57 -8.24 17.71 -11.08
C PHE A 57 -8.62 16.24 -10.85
N PHE A 58 -9.04 15.51 -11.89
CA PHE A 58 -9.37 14.09 -11.72
C PHE A 58 -8.14 13.23 -11.36
N ILE A 59 -6.97 13.56 -11.89
CA ILE A 59 -5.73 12.87 -11.55
C ILE A 59 -5.32 13.15 -10.10
N SER A 60 -5.49 14.38 -9.61
CA SER A 60 -5.14 14.72 -8.23
C SER A 60 -5.99 13.93 -7.23
N LEU A 61 -7.30 13.77 -7.48
CA LEU A 61 -8.19 12.94 -6.66
C LEU A 61 -7.72 11.47 -6.62
N GLN A 62 -7.35 10.90 -7.77
CA GLN A 62 -6.83 9.53 -7.85
C GLN A 62 -5.50 9.36 -7.11
N ILE A 63 -4.57 10.32 -7.26
CA ILE A 63 -3.29 10.31 -6.55
C ILE A 63 -3.53 10.40 -5.05
N TYR A 64 -4.44 11.27 -4.60
CA TYR A 64 -4.78 11.45 -3.21
C TYR A 64 -5.35 10.15 -2.62
N ALA A 65 -6.37 9.57 -3.25
CA ALA A 65 -6.95 8.30 -2.81
C ALA A 65 -5.88 7.19 -2.71
N ALA A 66 -5.02 7.07 -3.72
CA ALA A 66 -3.93 6.10 -3.69
C ALA A 66 -2.91 6.39 -2.57
N ARG A 67 -2.60 7.65 -2.28
CA ARG A 67 -1.69 8.02 -1.17
C ARG A 67 -2.30 7.77 0.20
N VAL A 68 -3.61 7.96 0.37
CA VAL A 68 -4.27 7.70 1.65
C VAL A 68 -4.39 6.21 1.89
N HIS A 69 -4.92 5.45 0.93
CA HIS A 69 -5.29 4.05 1.15
C HIS A 69 -4.24 3.03 0.67
N ALA A 70 -3.25 3.43 -0.14
CA ALA A 70 -2.25 2.53 -0.70
C ALA A 70 -0.80 2.89 -0.31
N THR A 71 -0.60 3.65 0.77
CA THR A 71 0.74 3.94 1.33
C THR A 71 1.12 2.86 2.33
N VAL A 72 2.39 2.46 2.28
CA VAL A 72 2.98 1.51 3.22
C VAL A 72 4.13 2.18 3.94
N GLU A 73 4.13 2.07 5.26
CA GLU A 73 5.20 2.59 6.09
C GLU A 73 5.49 1.58 7.20
N LEU A 74 6.76 1.26 7.40
CA LEU A 74 7.24 0.41 8.48
C LEU A 74 8.27 1.20 9.29
N THR A 75 7.98 1.34 10.57
CA THR A 75 8.91 1.78 11.60
C THR A 75 9.30 0.58 12.47
N PRO A 76 10.23 0.72 13.43
CA PRO A 76 10.57 -0.36 14.35
C PRO A 76 9.38 -0.83 15.20
N THR A 77 8.39 0.03 15.45
CA THR A 77 7.26 -0.27 16.33
C THR A 77 5.93 -0.42 15.61
N GLU A 78 5.76 0.14 14.41
CA GLU A 78 4.48 0.17 13.71
C GLU A 78 4.61 -0.19 12.23
N LEU A 79 3.63 -0.95 11.74
CA LEU A 79 3.37 -1.21 10.33
C LEU A 79 2.07 -0.51 9.92
N ARG A 80 2.19 0.53 9.11
CA ARG A 80 1.05 1.24 8.52
C ARG A 80 0.79 0.76 7.09
N GLN A 81 -0.46 0.38 6.83
CA GLN A 81 -0.98 -0.15 5.58
C GLN A 81 -2.25 0.63 5.19
N GLY A 82 -2.09 1.66 4.35
CA GLY A 82 -3.16 2.56 3.98
C GLY A 82 -3.69 3.34 5.21
N GLY A 83 -4.96 3.11 5.55
CA GLY A 83 -5.62 3.70 6.72
C GLY A 83 -5.45 2.89 8.02
N GLU A 84 -4.89 1.67 7.99
CA GLU A 84 -4.72 0.82 9.17
C GLU A 84 -3.28 0.83 9.66
N THR A 85 -3.08 0.99 10.97
CA THR A 85 -1.77 0.87 11.63
C THR A 85 -1.81 -0.32 12.58
N LEU A 86 -0.80 -1.18 12.48
CA LEU A 86 -0.64 -2.38 13.28
C LEU A 86 0.68 -2.28 14.05
N ALA A 87 0.68 -2.57 15.35
CA ALA A 87 1.92 -2.61 16.12
C ALA A 87 2.77 -3.82 15.71
N VAL A 88 4.07 -3.64 15.53
CA VAL A 88 5.02 -4.71 15.20
C VAL A 88 5.02 -5.79 16.28
N SER A 89 4.81 -5.42 17.55
CA SER A 89 4.65 -6.36 18.67
C SER A 89 3.45 -7.30 18.54
N GLN A 90 2.44 -6.94 17.73
CA GLN A 90 1.31 -7.80 17.41
C GLN A 90 1.61 -8.77 16.27
N ILE A 91 2.76 -8.65 15.61
CA ILE A 91 3.19 -9.56 14.55
C ILE A 91 4.05 -10.65 15.19
N LYS A 92 3.55 -11.88 15.20
CA LYS A 92 4.23 -13.03 15.80
C LYS A 92 5.36 -13.54 14.91
N TRP A 93 5.10 -13.68 13.61
CA TRP A 93 6.06 -14.09 12.58
C TRP A 93 5.44 -13.93 11.17
N LEU A 94 6.24 -14.12 10.12
CA LEU A 94 5.80 -14.08 8.72
C LEU A 94 5.65 -15.47 8.13
N TYR A 95 4.61 -15.68 7.33
CA TYR A 95 4.48 -16.90 6.53
C TYR A 95 5.48 -16.88 5.37
N PRO A 96 6.14 -18.01 5.05
CA PRO A 96 6.92 -18.17 3.84
C PRO A 96 6.07 -17.95 2.58
N ASP A 97 6.71 -17.53 1.48
CA ASP A 97 6.04 -17.41 0.18
C ASP A 97 5.68 -18.77 -0.43
N ALA A 98 6.32 -19.86 0.02
CA ALA A 98 5.97 -21.23 -0.40
C ALA A 98 4.57 -21.64 0.07
N ASP A 99 4.13 -21.18 1.24
CA ASP A 99 2.87 -21.57 1.89
C ASP A 99 1.72 -20.60 1.59
N ARG A 100 1.78 -19.95 0.43
CA ARG A 100 0.88 -18.85 0.06
C ARG A 100 -0.59 -19.26 0.08
N ASN A 101 -0.89 -20.48 -0.35
CA ASN A 101 -2.22 -21.09 -0.32
C ASN A 101 -2.85 -21.11 1.08
N VAL A 102 -2.05 -21.08 2.15
CA VAL A 102 -2.54 -21.13 3.53
C VAL A 102 -3.06 -19.76 3.99
N TRP A 103 -2.49 -18.66 3.52
CA TRP A 103 -2.76 -17.33 4.08
C TRP A 103 -3.29 -16.32 3.06
N GLU A 104 -3.27 -16.62 1.76
CA GLU A 104 -3.70 -15.70 0.69
C GLU A 104 -5.20 -15.34 0.75
N GLU A 105 -6.02 -16.14 1.45
CA GLU A 105 -7.44 -15.83 1.68
C GLU A 105 -7.69 -14.98 2.94
N SER A 106 -6.65 -14.72 3.74
CA SER A 106 -6.78 -13.97 5.00
C SER A 106 -7.14 -12.51 4.75
N ARG A 107 -7.66 -11.79 5.75
CA ARG A 107 -7.97 -10.37 5.58
C ARG A 107 -6.69 -9.56 5.28
N PRO A 108 -6.65 -8.75 4.20
CA PRO A 108 -5.57 -7.81 4.00
C PRO A 108 -5.65 -6.67 5.02
N LEU A 109 -4.49 -6.24 5.53
CA LEU A 109 -4.38 -5.08 6.38
C LEU A 109 -4.77 -3.82 5.60
N GLY A 110 -5.48 -2.90 6.25
CA GLY A 110 -6.02 -1.71 5.63
C GLY A 110 -7.54 -1.74 5.52
N GLU A 111 -8.09 -0.63 5.05
CA GLU A 111 -9.53 -0.43 4.89
C GLU A 111 -10.10 -1.12 3.63
N LEU A 112 -9.23 -1.71 2.81
CA LEU A 112 -9.61 -2.33 1.55
C LEU A 112 -10.00 -3.79 1.77
N THR A 113 -11.01 -4.26 1.03
CA THR A 113 -11.48 -5.66 1.06
C THR A 113 -10.49 -6.62 0.40
N GLY A 114 -9.47 -6.10 -0.28
CA GLY A 114 -8.50 -6.86 -1.07
C GLY A 114 -7.16 -6.13 -1.17
N VAL A 115 -6.13 -6.85 -1.63
CA VAL A 115 -4.82 -6.26 -1.91
C VAL A 115 -4.94 -5.21 -3.02
N PRO A 116 -4.47 -3.97 -2.83
CA PRO A 116 -4.58 -2.96 -3.86
C PRO A 116 -3.85 -3.36 -5.16
N LYS A 117 -4.43 -2.98 -6.31
CA LYS A 117 -3.94 -3.37 -7.64
C LYS A 117 -2.44 -3.08 -7.81
N GLY A 118 -1.69 -4.07 -8.29
CA GLY A 118 -0.25 -3.95 -8.56
C GLY A 118 0.66 -4.08 -7.33
N ARG A 119 0.10 -4.46 -6.17
CA ARG A 119 0.86 -4.82 -4.96
C ARG A 119 0.78 -6.34 -4.77
N LYS A 120 1.77 -6.87 -4.08
CA LYS A 120 1.83 -8.28 -3.72
C LYS A 120 1.61 -8.42 -2.20
N PRO A 121 0.83 -9.41 -1.77
CA PRO A 121 0.61 -9.65 -0.36
C PRO A 121 1.80 -10.36 0.30
N VAL A 122 1.89 -10.20 1.61
CA VAL A 122 2.87 -10.80 2.53
C VAL A 122 2.08 -11.36 3.71
N GLY A 123 2.13 -12.67 3.91
CA GLY A 123 1.41 -13.34 4.99
C GLY A 123 2.00 -13.03 6.36
N LEU A 124 1.14 -12.60 7.29
CA LEU A 124 1.49 -12.31 8.67
C LEU A 124 0.67 -13.18 9.62
N ARG A 125 1.34 -13.71 10.64
CA ARG A 125 0.69 -14.26 11.83
C ARG A 125 0.63 -13.18 12.89
N LEU A 126 -0.56 -12.88 13.38
CA LEU A 126 -0.77 -11.92 14.45
C LEU A 126 -0.88 -12.61 15.81
N THR A 127 -0.68 -11.84 16.87
CA THR A 127 -1.01 -12.24 18.24
C THR A 127 -2.51 -12.54 18.36
N GLY A 128 -2.85 -13.57 19.13
CA GLY A 128 -4.24 -14.02 19.31
C GLY A 128 -4.77 -14.80 18.10
N GLY A 129 -3.93 -15.62 17.47
CA GLY A 129 -4.37 -16.60 16.48
C GLY A 129 -4.76 -16.10 15.09
N ARG A 130 -4.78 -14.78 14.85
CA ARG A 130 -5.28 -14.21 13.59
C ARG A 130 -4.25 -14.21 12.47
N ARG A 131 -4.71 -14.47 11.24
CA ARG A 131 -3.94 -14.29 10.01
C ARG A 131 -4.30 -12.96 9.35
N ALA A 132 -3.30 -12.28 8.82
CA ALA A 132 -3.50 -11.06 8.04
C ALA A 132 -2.54 -11.02 6.85
N GLN A 133 -2.89 -10.23 5.83
CA GLN A 133 -2.01 -9.97 4.71
C GLN A 133 -1.52 -8.53 4.73
N ALA A 134 -0.24 -8.31 4.99
CA ALA A 134 0.38 -7.05 4.61
C ALA A 134 0.53 -7.00 3.08
N TRP A 135 0.79 -5.83 2.51
CA TRP A 135 1.04 -5.70 1.08
C TRP A 135 2.06 -4.60 0.80
N ALA A 136 2.75 -4.75 -0.31
CA ALA A 136 3.62 -3.73 -0.89
C ALA A 136 3.85 -4.04 -2.37
N ARG A 137 4.19 -3.03 -3.18
CA ARG A 137 4.70 -3.27 -4.53
C ARG A 137 6.06 -3.96 -4.46
N LYS A 138 6.89 -3.57 -3.48
CA LYS A 138 8.16 -4.20 -3.17
C LYS A 138 8.06 -5.14 -1.96
N HIS A 139 7.20 -6.16 -2.08
CA HIS A 139 6.96 -7.15 -1.03
C HIS A 139 8.24 -7.81 -0.46
N GLU A 140 9.27 -8.07 -1.28
CA GLU A 140 10.54 -8.64 -0.81
C GLU A 140 11.28 -7.70 0.16
N GLU A 141 11.34 -6.40 -0.16
CA GLU A 141 11.97 -5.39 0.70
C GLU A 141 11.18 -5.25 2.01
N LEU A 142 9.86 -5.25 1.94
CA LEU A 142 8.99 -5.23 3.13
C LEU A 142 9.18 -6.49 3.99
N ARG A 143 9.21 -7.67 3.36
CA ARG A 143 9.41 -8.96 4.03
C ARG A 143 10.77 -9.00 4.72
N ALA A 144 11.83 -8.57 4.04
CA ALA A 144 13.17 -8.50 4.61
C ALA A 144 13.22 -7.55 5.82
N ALA A 145 12.63 -6.36 5.71
CA ALA A 145 12.57 -5.41 6.82
C ALA A 145 11.77 -5.96 8.01
N LEU A 146 10.59 -6.55 7.78
CA LEU A 146 9.79 -7.18 8.83
C LEU A 146 10.53 -8.35 9.51
N ALA A 147 11.24 -9.16 8.74
CA ALA A 147 12.04 -10.28 9.28
C ALA A 147 13.18 -9.83 10.20
N THR A 148 13.61 -8.56 10.15
CA THR A 148 14.57 -8.02 11.13
C THR A 148 13.93 -7.67 12.48
N LEU A 149 12.61 -7.47 12.51
CA LEU A 149 11.88 -7.02 13.68
C LEU A 149 11.13 -8.15 14.39
N VAL A 150 10.70 -9.16 13.65
CA VAL A 150 9.88 -10.26 14.18
C VAL A 150 10.67 -11.57 14.13
N PRO A 151 10.43 -12.49 15.07
CA PRO A 151 11.14 -13.75 15.10
C PRO A 151 10.78 -14.63 13.89
N ALA A 152 11.68 -15.56 13.58
CA ALA A 152 11.42 -16.59 12.57
C ALA A 152 10.24 -17.47 12.99
N PRO A 153 9.48 -18.02 12.02
CA PRO A 153 8.45 -19.00 12.32
C PRO A 153 9.05 -20.21 13.06
N PRO A 154 8.30 -20.85 13.96
CA PRO A 154 8.78 -22.00 14.73
C PRO A 154 9.22 -23.15 13.80
N ALA A 155 10.42 -23.67 14.04
CA ALA A 155 11.02 -24.70 13.22
C ALA A 155 10.20 -26.00 13.27
N GLY A 156 9.85 -26.54 12.10
CA GLY A 156 9.13 -27.82 11.97
C GLY A 156 7.61 -27.72 12.10
N MET A 157 7.04 -26.52 12.21
CA MET A 157 5.58 -26.32 12.13
C MET A 157 5.13 -26.45 10.67
N ASP A 158 4.26 -27.42 10.38
CA ASP A 158 3.47 -27.37 9.14
C ASP A 158 2.51 -26.19 9.30
N LEU A 159 2.82 -25.12 8.58
CA LEU A 159 2.12 -23.85 8.68
C LEU A 159 0.68 -23.95 8.17
N GLY A 160 0.33 -25.03 7.47
CA GLY A 160 -1.04 -25.39 7.09
C GLY A 160 -1.90 -25.93 8.25
N ASP A 161 -1.27 -26.54 9.26
CA ASP A 161 -1.90 -27.16 10.45
C ASP A 161 -1.63 -26.33 11.71
N ASP A 162 -1.87 -25.02 11.66
CA ASP A 162 -1.68 -24.15 12.84
C ASP A 162 -2.64 -24.59 13.97
N PRO A 163 -2.14 -25.19 15.07
CA PRO A 163 -2.99 -25.87 16.06
C PRO A 163 -3.84 -24.90 16.90
N GLU A 164 -3.59 -23.60 16.81
CA GLU A 164 -4.42 -22.57 17.44
C GLU A 164 -5.75 -22.34 16.69
N ILE A 165 -5.92 -22.93 15.49
CA ILE A 165 -7.15 -22.92 14.67
C ILE A 165 -8.28 -23.74 15.33
N ASP A 166 -7.96 -24.92 15.86
CA ASP A 166 -8.96 -25.83 16.44
C ASP A 166 -9.46 -25.33 17.79
N ILE A 167 -8.59 -24.73 18.60
CA ILE A 167 -8.93 -24.32 19.98
C ILE A 167 -9.89 -23.13 20.07
N GLU A 168 -9.93 -22.27 19.05
CA GLU A 168 -10.85 -21.12 18.98
C GLU A 168 -12.14 -21.46 18.23
N SER A 169 -12.10 -22.41 17.28
CA SER A 169 -13.30 -22.93 16.62
C SER A 169 -14.11 -23.88 17.51
N GLU A 170 -13.48 -24.60 18.44
CA GLU A 170 -14.17 -25.44 19.45
C GLU A 170 -14.85 -24.62 20.57
N LYS A 171 -14.64 -23.29 20.64
CA LYS A 171 -15.24 -22.43 21.67
C LYS A 171 -16.55 -21.76 21.28
N TRP A 172 -17.12 -22.10 20.12
CA TRP A 172 -18.40 -21.56 19.63
C TRP A 172 -19.38 -22.67 19.23
#